data_AF-A0A443S340-F1
#
_entry.id   AF-A0A443S340-F1
#
_cell.length_a   1.000
_cell.length_b   1.000
_cell.length_c   1.000
_cell.angle_alpha   90.00
_cell.angle_beta   90.00
_cell.angle_gamma   90.00
#
_symmetry.space_group_name_H-M   'P 1'
#
loop_
_entity.id
_entity.type
_entity.pdbx_description
1 polymer ?
#
loop_
_entity_poly.entity_id
_entity_poly.type
_entity_poly.pdbx_seq_one_letter_code
_entity_poly.pdbx_strand_id
1 'polypeptide(L)'
;MSLQLPPKTMMNVSSLDTDPKIRYEITDGNSGGFFAVKNETGEIYVAAALDYETKKECELVLVETDTLHESQTIVKIHVKYINDLPPKFERREYEIVMREEILSNLPTKMLQ
;
A
#
# COMPACT_ATOMS: atom_id res chain seq x y z
N MET A 1 15.54 -1.18 -2.48
CA MET A 1 15.46 -2.56 -1.99
C MET A 1 14.15 -2.65 -1.24
N SER A 2 13.09 -3.06 -1.91
CA SER A 2 11.73 -3.02 -1.36
C SER A 2 11.60 -4.10 -0.29
N LEU A 3 11.22 -3.73 0.93
CA LEU A 3 10.98 -4.69 2.00
C LEU A 3 9.69 -5.44 1.66
N GLN A 4 9.81 -6.65 1.10
CA GLN A 4 8.66 -7.50 0.91
C GLN A 4 8.29 -8.12 2.26
N LEU A 5 7.27 -7.56 2.91
CA LEU A 5 6.67 -8.14 4.10
C LEU A 5 6.05 -9.50 3.72
N PRO A 6 6.09 -10.52 4.61
CA PRO A 6 5.42 -11.79 4.36
C PRO A 6 3.91 -11.58 4.12
N PRO A 7 3.23 -12.51 3.42
CA PRO A 7 1.79 -12.41 3.20
C PRO A 7 1.10 -12.27 4.55
N LYS A 8 0.54 -11.10 4.80
CA LYS A 8 -0.19 -10.79 6.02
C LYS A 8 -1.66 -10.71 5.67
N THR A 9 -2.50 -11.43 6.40
CA THR A 9 -3.94 -11.23 6.38
C THR A 9 -4.24 -9.76 6.68
N MET A 10 -4.84 -9.06 5.73
CA MET A 10 -5.11 -7.62 5.87
C MET A 10 -6.54 -7.36 6.34
N MET A 11 -7.49 -8.15 5.83
CA MET A 11 -8.90 -7.92 6.06
C MET A 11 -9.69 -9.21 5.87
N ASN A 12 -10.75 -9.38 6.66
CA ASN A 12 -11.74 -10.42 6.46
C ASN A 12 -13.05 -9.79 5.99
N VAL A 13 -13.69 -10.38 5.00
CA VAL A 13 -15.03 -10.01 4.55
C VAL A 13 -15.95 -11.20 4.81
N SER A 14 -17.06 -10.93 5.48
CA SER A 14 -18.07 -11.95 5.82
C SER A 14 -19.39 -11.61 5.16
N SER A 15 -19.99 -12.60 4.50
CA SER A 15 -21.37 -12.52 4.04
C SER A 15 -22.36 -12.52 5.20
N LEU A 16 -23.54 -11.95 4.96
CA LEU A 16 -24.72 -12.12 5.81
C LEU A 16 -25.51 -13.39 5.44
N ASP A 17 -25.26 -13.94 4.25
CA ASP A 17 -25.78 -15.24 3.87
C ASP A 17 -24.98 -16.33 4.59
N THR A 18 -25.70 -17.32 5.10
CA THR A 18 -25.13 -18.43 5.87
C THR A 18 -24.95 -19.70 5.04
N ASP A 19 -25.19 -19.64 3.71
CA ASP A 19 -24.90 -20.74 2.82
C ASP A 19 -23.37 -21.06 2.85
N PRO A 20 -22.96 -22.26 3.25
CA PRO A 20 -21.56 -22.66 3.28
C PRO A 20 -20.90 -22.74 1.87
N LYS A 21 -21.67 -22.56 0.80
CA LYS A 21 -21.18 -22.57 -0.58
C LYS A 21 -20.82 -21.20 -1.12
N ILE A 22 -20.99 -20.12 -0.34
CA ILE A 22 -20.66 -18.76 -0.78
C ILE A 22 -19.19 -18.69 -1.18
N ARG A 23 -18.96 -18.21 -2.40
CA ARG A 23 -17.65 -18.03 -3.00
C ARG A 23 -17.36 -16.55 -3.19
N TYR A 24 -16.12 -16.15 -2.91
CA TYR A 24 -15.66 -14.77 -3.04
C TYR A 24 -14.66 -14.62 -4.20
N GLU A 25 -14.81 -13.56 -4.97
CA GLU A 25 -13.92 -13.22 -6.08
C GLU A 25 -13.69 -11.71 -6.17
N ILE A 26 -12.46 -11.30 -6.51
CA ILE A 26 -12.14 -9.90 -6.83
C ILE A 26 -12.29 -9.75 -8.35
N THR A 27 -13.32 -9.03 -8.78
CA THR A 27 -13.67 -8.91 -10.21
C THR A 27 -13.12 -7.65 -10.86
N ASP A 28 -12.79 -6.61 -10.08
CA ASP A 28 -12.19 -5.38 -10.59
C ASP A 28 -11.31 -4.67 -9.54
N GLY A 29 -10.52 -3.69 -9.99
CA GLY A 29 -9.65 -2.86 -9.15
C GLY A 29 -8.28 -3.48 -8.83
N ASN A 30 -8.04 -4.72 -9.24
CA ASN A 30 -6.81 -5.48 -8.94
C ASN A 30 -5.89 -5.71 -10.16
N SER A 31 -5.79 -4.75 -11.07
CA SER A 31 -5.03 -4.92 -12.34
C SER A 31 -3.55 -5.27 -12.16
N GLY A 32 -2.96 -4.96 -11.00
CA GLY A 32 -1.57 -5.29 -10.68
C GLY A 32 -1.38 -6.61 -9.92
N GLY A 33 -2.46 -7.34 -9.59
CA GLY A 33 -2.38 -8.59 -8.84
C GLY A 33 -1.82 -8.43 -7.43
N PHE A 34 -1.94 -7.23 -6.84
CA PHE A 34 -1.39 -6.93 -5.52
C PHE A 34 -2.17 -7.60 -4.39
N PHE A 35 -3.45 -7.89 -4.62
CA PHE A 35 -4.35 -8.50 -3.65
C PHE A 35 -4.89 -9.82 -4.18
N ALA A 36 -5.24 -10.71 -3.26
CA ALA A 36 -5.98 -11.93 -3.55
C ALA A 36 -6.98 -12.19 -2.44
N VAL A 37 -8.04 -12.94 -2.75
CA VAL A 37 -9.06 -13.36 -1.79
C VAL A 37 -9.09 -14.88 -1.67
N LYS A 38 -9.21 -15.39 -0.45
CA LYS A 38 -9.52 -16.80 -0.23
C LYS A 38 -10.99 -17.02 -0.57
N ASN A 39 -11.22 -17.78 -1.64
CA ASN A 39 -12.54 -17.97 -2.24
C ASN A 39 -13.59 -18.52 -1.25
N GLU A 40 -13.20 -19.28 -0.22
CA GLU A 40 -14.14 -19.90 0.72
C GLU A 40 -14.40 -19.07 1.98
N THR A 41 -13.47 -18.18 2.33
CA THR A 41 -13.52 -17.46 3.61
C THR A 41 -13.70 -15.95 3.46
N GLY A 42 -13.54 -15.40 2.25
CA GLY A 42 -13.56 -13.95 2.02
C GLY A 42 -12.33 -13.22 2.56
N GLU A 43 -11.29 -13.95 2.99
CA GLU A 43 -10.07 -13.35 3.53
C GLU A 43 -9.24 -12.72 2.40
N ILE A 44 -9.04 -11.40 2.47
CA ILE A 44 -8.22 -10.64 1.52
C ILE A 44 -6.80 -10.50 2.09
N TYR A 45 -5.81 -10.84 1.26
CA TYR A 45 -4.39 -10.79 1.59
C TYR A 45 -3.55 -10.18 0.47
N VAL A 46 -2.33 -9.78 0.83
CA VAL A 46 -1.34 -9.23 -0.12
C VAL A 46 -0.70 -10.37 -0.90
N ALA A 47 -0.85 -10.35 -2.21
CA ALA A 47 -0.28 -11.33 -3.14
C ALA A 47 1.04 -10.86 -3.79
N ALA A 48 1.28 -9.56 -3.86
CA ALA A 48 2.52 -8.98 -4.39
C ALA A 48 2.98 -7.76 -3.57
N ALA A 49 4.26 -7.37 -3.72
CA ALA A 49 4.82 -6.26 -2.97
C ALA A 49 4.04 -4.96 -3.18
N LEU A 50 3.71 -4.29 -2.06
CA LEU A 50 3.10 -2.98 -2.04
C LEU A 50 4.17 -1.92 -1.81
N ASP A 51 4.10 -0.84 -2.58
CA ASP A 51 5.01 0.30 -2.50
C ASP A 51 4.16 1.56 -2.36
N TYR A 52 4.28 2.23 -1.21
CA TYR A 52 3.44 3.38 -0.86
C TYR A 52 3.67 4.55 -1.83
N GLU A 53 4.90 4.72 -2.27
CA GLU A 53 5.35 5.74 -3.21
C GLU A 53 4.73 5.55 -4.59
N THR A 54 4.48 4.31 -4.99
CA THR A 54 3.79 3.96 -6.24
C THR A 54 2.27 4.06 -6.11
N LYS A 55 1.68 3.45 -5.06
CA LYS A 55 0.21 3.39 -4.90
C LYS A 55 -0.19 3.46 -3.44
N LYS A 56 -0.93 4.53 -3.09
CA LYS A 56 -1.36 4.82 -1.71
C LYS A 56 -2.72 4.25 -1.36
N GLU A 57 -3.60 4.12 -2.35
CA GLU A 57 -4.97 3.65 -2.18
C GLU A 57 -5.37 2.75 -3.36
N CYS A 58 -6.24 1.79 -3.07
CA CYS A 58 -6.85 0.92 -4.06
C CYS A 58 -8.30 0.65 -3.69
N GLU A 59 -9.19 0.64 -4.67
CA GLU A 59 -10.56 0.16 -4.52
C GLU A 59 -10.65 -1.18 -5.24
N LEU A 60 -11.17 -2.21 -4.56
CA LEU A 60 -11.42 -3.53 -5.14
C LEU A 60 -12.93 -3.75 -5.22
N VAL A 61 -13.40 -4.31 -6.33
CA VAL A 61 -14.76 -4.83 -6.42
C VAL A 61 -14.72 -6.30 -6.03
N LEU A 62 -15.40 -6.63 -4.93
CA LEU A 62 -15.51 -7.99 -4.42
C LEU A 62 -16.93 -8.49 -4.67
N VAL A 63 -17.04 -9.67 -5.28
CA VAL A 63 -18.30 -10.37 -5.52
C VAL A 63 -18.37 -11.58 -4.59
N GLU A 64 -19.53 -11.77 -3.96
CA GLU A 64 -19.92 -12.99 -3.29
C GLU A 64 -21.01 -13.71 -4.11
N THR A 65 -20.94 -15.03 -4.21
CA THR A 65 -21.93 -15.82 -4.94
C THR A 65 -22.22 -17.17 -4.29
N ASP A 66 -23.49 -17.55 -4.23
CA ASP A 66 -23.98 -18.87 -3.79
C ASP A 66 -24.25 -19.82 -4.99
N THR A 67 -23.78 -19.47 -6.20
CA THR A 67 -24.09 -20.06 -7.54
C THR A 67 -25.42 -19.70 -8.17
N LEU A 68 -26.38 -19.14 -7.42
CA LEU A 68 -27.70 -18.73 -7.91
C LEU A 68 -27.87 -17.21 -7.89
N HIS A 69 -27.25 -16.56 -6.92
CA HIS A 69 -27.28 -15.14 -6.66
C HIS A 69 -25.84 -14.62 -6.58
N GLU A 70 -25.70 -13.34 -6.94
CA GLU A 70 -24.46 -12.60 -6.82
C GLU A 70 -24.75 -11.28 -6.10
N SER A 71 -23.84 -10.91 -5.21
CA SER A 71 -23.84 -9.64 -4.50
C SER A 71 -22.44 -9.06 -4.60
N GLN A 72 -22.35 -7.73 -4.69
CA GLN A 72 -21.07 -7.04 -4.87
C GLN A 72 -20.89 -5.93 -3.83
N THR A 73 -19.65 -5.73 -3.43
CA THR A 73 -19.24 -4.66 -2.52
C THR A 73 -17.91 -4.05 -2.96
N ILE A 74 -17.65 -2.82 -2.52
CA ILE A 74 -16.39 -2.11 -2.79
C ILE A 74 -15.55 -2.10 -1.52
N VAL A 75 -14.33 -2.63 -1.63
CA VAL A 75 -13.34 -2.66 -0.55
C VAL A 75 -12.29 -1.60 -0.81
N LYS A 76 -12.22 -0.58 0.06
CA LYS A 76 -11.18 0.47 0.00
C LYS A 76 -9.98 0.09 0.86
N ILE A 77 -8.81 -0.01 0.23
CA ILE A 77 -7.55 -0.40 0.87
C ILE A 77 -6.60 0.80 0.89
N HIS A 78 -6.12 1.15 2.07
CA HIS A 78 -5.09 2.17 2.26
C HIS A 78 -3.75 1.51 2.54
N VAL A 79 -2.73 1.83 1.74
CA VAL A 79 -1.36 1.38 1.95
C VAL A 79 -0.74 2.27 3.03
N LYS A 80 -0.17 1.63 4.05
CA LYS A 80 0.47 2.35 5.16
C LYS A 80 1.85 2.83 4.72
N TYR A 81 2.12 4.13 4.91
CA TYR A 81 3.47 4.67 4.77
C TYR A 81 4.43 4.03 5.78
N ILE A 82 5.57 3.57 5.28
CA ILE A 82 6.73 3.21 6.08
C ILE A 82 7.91 4.05 5.59
N ASN A 83 8.77 4.50 6.49
CA ASN A 83 9.95 5.28 6.11
C ASN A 83 11.07 4.35 5.64
N ASP A 84 10.95 3.82 4.43
CA ASP A 84 11.89 2.88 3.82
C ASP A 84 12.78 3.49 2.74
N LEU A 85 12.51 4.73 2.33
CA LEU A 85 13.38 5.51 1.47
C LEU A 85 14.44 6.28 2.28
N PRO A 86 15.75 6.06 2.01
CA PRO A 86 16.80 6.86 2.63
C PRO A 86 16.75 8.30 2.10
N PRO A 87 17.20 9.28 2.90
CA PRO A 87 17.33 10.65 2.43
C PRO A 87 18.23 10.71 1.20
N LYS A 88 17.83 11.49 0.20
CA LYS A 88 18.60 11.75 -1.00
C LYS A 88 18.97 13.22 -1.06
N PHE A 89 20.25 13.50 -1.24
CA PHE A 89 20.72 14.83 -1.55
C PHE A 89 20.25 15.23 -2.96
N GLU A 90 19.80 16.47 -3.12
CA GLU A 90 19.38 17.00 -4.43
C GLU A 90 20.58 17.21 -5.35
N ARG A 91 21.75 17.52 -4.77
CA ARG A 91 23.00 17.73 -5.49
C ARG A 91 24.04 16.75 -4.97
N ARG A 92 24.92 16.32 -5.87
CA ARG A 92 26.11 15.55 -5.50
C ARG A 92 27.03 16.36 -4.59
N GLU A 93 27.10 17.67 -4.82
CA GLU A 93 27.94 18.61 -4.09
C GLU A 93 27.17 19.92 -3.87
N TYR A 94 27.33 20.50 -2.69
CA TYR A 94 26.78 21.82 -2.35
C TYR A 94 27.94 22.79 -2.14
N GLU A 95 28.01 23.83 -2.95
CA GLU A 95 29.01 24.90 -2.85
C GLU A 95 28.35 26.17 -2.27
N ILE A 96 28.99 26.76 -1.26
CA ILE A 96 28.54 28.00 -0.64
C ILE A 96 29.77 28.92 -0.48
N VAL A 97 29.62 30.18 -0.88
CA VAL A 97 30.62 31.22 -0.66
C VAL A 97 30.21 32.05 0.55
N MET A 98 31.05 32.07 1.59
CA MET A 98 30.82 32.85 2.80
C MET A 98 31.78 34.04 2.87
N ARG A 99 31.27 35.21 3.24
CA ARG A 99 32.09 36.38 3.58
C ARG A 99 32.41 36.35 5.08
N GLU A 100 33.64 36.70 5.43
CA GLU A 100 34.17 36.63 6.79
C GLU A 100 33.52 37.61 7.80
N GLU A 101 32.69 38.55 7.34
CA GLU A 101 32.24 39.70 8.13
C GLU A 101 30.92 39.51 8.94
N ILE A 102 30.30 38.32 8.96
CA ILE A 102 29.03 38.10 9.69
C ILE A 102 29.09 36.83 10.54
N LEU A 103 29.91 36.81 11.60
CA LEU A 103 30.06 35.66 12.49
C LEU A 103 28.82 35.29 13.34
N SER A 104 27.80 36.16 13.40
CA SER A 104 26.66 35.97 14.30
C SER A 104 25.48 35.19 13.71
N ASN A 105 25.40 35.03 12.39
CA ASN A 105 24.25 34.39 11.71
C ASN A 105 24.65 33.33 10.65
N LEU A 106 25.88 32.80 10.69
CA LEU A 106 26.28 31.76 9.72
C LEU A 106 25.63 30.41 10.03
N PRO A 107 25.11 29.70 9.02
CA PRO A 107 24.68 28.32 9.20
C PRO A 107 25.89 27.46 9.58
N THR A 108 25.96 27.03 10.83
CA THR A 108 27.11 26.31 11.42
C THR A 108 27.05 24.81 11.20
N LYS A 109 26.00 24.31 10.53
CA LYS A 109 25.80 22.90 10.26
C LYS A 109 25.40 22.70 8.80
N MET A 110 26.37 22.26 8.00
CA MET A 110 26.07 21.68 6.69
C MET A 110 25.53 20.26 6.93
N LEU A 111 24.45 19.90 6.24
CA LEU A 111 23.94 18.53 6.24
C LEU A 111 24.92 17.69 5.39
N GLN A 112 25.79 16.92 6.06
CA GLN A 112 26.66 15.91 5.47
C GLN A 112 26.06 14.52 5.70
#